data_AF-A0A0R3TPX0-F1
#
_entry.id   AF-A0A0R3TPX0-F1
#
_cell.length_a   1.000
_cell.length_b   1.000
_cell.length_c   1.000
_cell.angle_alpha   90.00
_cell.angle_beta   90.00
_cell.angle_gamma   90.00
#
_symmetry.space_group_name_H-M   'P 1'
#
loop_
_entity.id
_entity.type
_entity.pdbx_description
1 polymer ?
#
loop_
_entity_poly.entity_id
_entity_poly.type
_entity_poly.pdbx_seq_one_letter_code
_entity_poly.pdbx_strand_id
1 'polypeptide(L)'
;MEQNDTIAHKIWNGSLYITFRVPDSDLLIDSSNTPPPFYLQVPRITYFPLVMEKVIRSLRSFIKSGLEDSDEIYKQYWLSHNGIPLKWHYPVGVLFDLYSSSSKLPWEIAINFKDYPSDLLLAPPVNRASVEAFFVATLKEADQLKHSGRGGSGPVFDDIQSEEKKQLLTGFTQHSFDLFWSINKRFMQGAPIQYKAVASDNANTLKDGDKEDRQCTQIVTEDAAALMTSIGAMKAFRHCPIRLYFSPLNLNTVSPTKGFIQTLIPPFNESDRTPATFSDVINTLFDRIRAKNFHPEEFVFKVHGVEIPPETPAQWMCEWMAYPDNFVHIVARKREDNAS
;
A
#
# COMPACT_ATOMS: atom_id res chain seq x y z
N MET A 1 8.80 2.15 23.36
CA MET A 1 8.34 1.99 21.97
C MET A 1 9.44 2.56 21.11
N GLU A 2 10.02 1.76 20.22
CA GLU A 2 11.02 2.29 19.29
C GLU A 2 10.33 3.29 18.34
N GLN A 3 11.07 4.28 17.84
CA GLN A 3 10.51 5.36 17.02
C GLN A 3 9.75 4.83 15.78
N ASN A 4 10.15 3.67 15.26
CA ASN A 4 9.54 3.02 14.11
C ASN A 4 8.18 2.35 14.43
N ASP A 5 8.02 1.77 15.62
CA ASP A 5 6.71 1.23 16.07
C ASP A 5 5.64 2.33 16.03
N THR A 6 6.04 3.57 16.32
CA THR A 6 5.16 4.74 16.29
C THR A 6 4.63 5.01 14.88
N ILE A 7 5.39 4.72 13.82
CA ILE A 7 4.96 4.92 12.44
C ILE A 7 3.94 3.87 12.03
N ALA A 8 4.19 2.59 12.34
CA ALA A 8 3.24 1.51 12.07
C ALA A 8 1.88 1.78 12.75
N HIS A 9 1.89 2.25 14.00
CA HIS A 9 0.67 2.67 14.70
C HIS A 9 -0.03 3.88 14.05
N LYS A 10 0.73 4.89 13.60
CA LYS A 10 0.15 6.07 12.90
C LYS A 10 -0.53 5.68 11.60
N ILE A 11 0.10 4.80 10.82
CA ILE A 11 -0.47 4.29 9.57
C ILE A 11 -1.71 3.46 9.84
N TRP A 12 -1.64 2.56 10.83
CA TRP A 12 -2.79 1.74 11.20
C TRP A 12 -4.00 2.60 11.58
N ASN A 13 -3.79 3.59 12.43
CA ASN A 13 -4.87 4.46 12.93
C ASN A 13 -5.26 5.58 11.94
N GLY A 14 -4.57 5.70 10.80
CA GLY A 14 -4.89 6.67 9.77
C GLY A 14 -6.30 6.43 9.23
N SER A 15 -7.13 7.47 9.22
CA SER A 15 -8.55 7.36 8.86
C SER A 15 -9.04 8.55 8.03
N LEU A 16 -10.19 8.36 7.40
CA LEU A 16 -10.86 9.30 6.52
C LEU A 16 -12.31 9.46 6.96
N TYR A 17 -12.80 10.70 6.97
CA TYR A 17 -14.24 10.95 7.12
C TYR A 17 -14.90 10.86 5.76
N ILE A 18 -15.82 9.90 5.62
CA ILE A 18 -16.50 9.59 4.37
C ILE A 18 -18.00 9.80 4.55
N THR A 19 -18.62 10.40 3.54
CA THR A 19 -20.07 10.55 3.44
C THR A 19 -20.57 9.65 2.33
N PHE A 20 -21.47 8.73 2.66
CA PHE A 20 -22.12 7.86 1.70
C PHE A 20 -23.51 8.38 1.34
N ARG A 21 -23.80 8.43 0.04
CA ARG A 21 -25.10 8.84 -0.52
C ARG A 21 -25.60 7.81 -1.51
N VAL A 22 -26.91 7.66 -1.63
CA VAL A 22 -27.54 6.92 -2.73
C VAL A 22 -28.02 7.96 -3.74
N PRO A 23 -27.60 7.89 -5.02
CA PRO A 23 -28.08 8.82 -6.05
C PRO A 23 -29.59 8.73 -6.25
N ASP A 24 -30.22 9.84 -6.63
CA ASP A 24 -31.67 9.91 -6.86
C ASP A 24 -32.15 8.93 -7.95
N SER A 25 -31.31 8.61 -8.94
CA SER A 25 -31.59 7.60 -9.98
C SER A 25 -31.81 6.18 -9.44
N ASP A 26 -31.26 5.91 -8.26
CA ASP A 26 -31.29 4.61 -7.62
C ASP A 26 -32.34 4.55 -6.51
N LEU A 27 -33.01 5.67 -6.21
CA LEU A 27 -34.13 5.73 -5.29
C LEU A 27 -35.42 5.31 -6.00
N LEU A 28 -36.25 4.54 -5.30
CA LEU A 28 -37.54 4.06 -5.79
C LEU A 28 -38.74 4.84 -5.22
N ILE A 29 -38.51 5.74 -4.26
CA ILE A 29 -39.58 6.48 -3.56
C ILE A 29 -39.82 7.80 -4.29
N ASP A 30 -41.10 8.07 -4.63
CA ASP A 30 -41.55 9.35 -5.16
C ASP A 30 -41.16 10.50 -4.22
N SER A 31 -40.09 11.21 -4.58
CA SER A 31 -39.77 12.63 -4.36
C SER A 31 -39.93 13.30 -2.97
N SER A 32 -40.29 12.61 -1.89
CA SER A 32 -40.46 13.26 -0.57
C SER A 32 -39.51 12.80 0.54
N ASN A 33 -38.69 11.76 0.34
CA ASN A 33 -37.83 11.24 1.41
C ASN A 33 -36.48 10.71 0.88
N THR A 34 -35.61 11.62 0.45
CA THR A 34 -34.20 11.30 0.14
C THR A 34 -33.51 10.73 1.37
N PRO A 35 -32.81 9.58 1.29
CA PRO A 35 -32.10 9.02 2.44
C PRO A 35 -31.09 10.04 2.97
N PRO A 36 -31.00 10.21 4.31
CA PRO A 36 -29.98 11.07 4.87
C PRO A 36 -28.59 10.51 4.53
N PRO A 37 -27.60 11.38 4.29
CA PRO A 37 -26.22 10.95 4.07
C PRO A 37 -25.70 10.17 5.29
N PHE A 38 -25.02 9.05 5.04
CA PHE A 38 -24.42 8.24 6.10
C PHE A 38 -22.95 8.61 6.27
N TYR A 39 -22.58 9.11 7.45
CA TYR A 39 -21.21 9.51 7.76
C TYR A 39 -20.47 8.38 8.48
N LEU A 40 -19.25 8.09 8.06
CA LEU A 40 -18.40 7.08 8.69
C LEU A 40 -16.94 7.51 8.67
N GLN A 41 -16.26 7.31 9.81
CA GLN A 41 -14.80 7.34 9.86
C GLN A 41 -14.27 5.97 9.41
N VAL A 42 -13.54 5.94 8.31
CA VAL A 42 -13.06 4.72 7.67
C VAL A 42 -11.53 4.66 7.72
N PRO A 43 -10.92 3.58 8.22
CA PRO A 43 -9.46 3.41 8.19
C PRO A 43 -8.91 3.44 6.76
N ARG A 44 -7.80 4.13 6.53
CA ARG A 44 -7.12 4.20 5.21
C ARG A 44 -6.68 2.83 4.71
N ILE A 45 -6.29 1.96 5.63
CA ILE A 45 -5.70 0.65 5.34
C ILE A 45 -6.73 -0.46 5.06
N THR A 46 -8.04 -0.17 5.17
CA THR A 46 -9.10 -1.16 4.90
C THR A 46 -9.54 -1.15 3.44
N TYR A 47 -10.50 -2.02 3.10
CA TYR A 47 -11.23 -2.01 1.84
C TYR A 47 -12.69 -1.66 2.07
N PHE A 48 -13.30 -0.92 1.15
CA PHE A 48 -14.70 -0.50 1.27
C PHE A 48 -15.67 -1.64 1.62
N PRO A 49 -15.60 -2.84 1.01
CA PRO A 49 -16.59 -3.88 1.29
C PRO A 49 -16.63 -4.35 2.74
N LEU A 50 -15.54 -4.19 3.49
CA LEU A 50 -15.48 -4.52 4.91
C LEU A 50 -16.25 -3.54 5.81
N VAL A 51 -16.53 -2.32 5.33
CA VAL A 51 -17.25 -1.29 6.09
C VAL A 51 -18.69 -1.07 5.58
N MET A 52 -18.99 -1.49 4.35
CA MET A 52 -20.29 -1.26 3.72
C MET A 52 -21.46 -2.01 4.36
N GLU A 53 -21.21 -3.11 5.09
CA GLU A 53 -22.29 -3.87 5.73
C GLU A 53 -23.14 -3.00 6.68
N LYS A 54 -22.48 -2.14 7.47
CA LYS A 54 -23.17 -1.20 8.38
C LYS A 54 -23.90 -0.11 7.60
N VAL A 55 -23.27 0.43 6.56
CA VAL A 55 -23.81 1.49 5.70
C VAL A 55 -25.08 1.00 5.01
N ILE A 56 -25.00 -0.12 4.29
CA ILE A 56 -26.13 -0.72 3.57
C ILE A 56 -27.27 -1.04 4.53
N ARG A 57 -26.98 -1.65 5.70
CA ARG A 57 -28.01 -1.96 6.70
C ARG A 57 -28.82 -0.73 7.11
N SER A 58 -28.18 0.43 7.28
CA SER A 58 -28.86 1.68 7.64
C SER A 58 -29.71 2.27 6.50
N LEU A 59 -29.34 2.00 5.24
CA LEU A 59 -30.00 2.54 4.05
C LEU A 59 -31.10 1.61 3.49
N ARG A 60 -31.18 0.37 3.98
CA ARG A 60 -32.17 -0.65 3.56
C ARG A 60 -33.61 -0.14 3.59
N SER A 61 -34.00 0.73 4.52
CA SER A 61 -35.36 1.27 4.60
C SER A 61 -35.72 2.20 3.43
N PHE A 62 -34.72 2.78 2.76
CA PHE A 62 -34.90 3.77 1.70
C PHE A 62 -34.78 3.19 0.28
N ILE A 63 -34.13 2.03 0.14
CA ILE A 63 -33.87 1.38 -1.15
C ILE A 63 -35.05 0.47 -1.57
N LYS A 64 -35.97 0.14 -0.65
CA LYS A 64 -37.08 -0.80 -0.91
C LYS A 64 -38.17 -0.21 -1.80
N SER A 65 -38.49 -0.93 -2.89
CA SER A 65 -39.85 -1.00 -3.46
C SER A 65 -40.28 -2.47 -3.51
N GLY A 66 -41.58 -2.74 -3.58
CA GLY A 66 -42.18 -4.04 -3.29
C GLY A 66 -41.75 -5.24 -4.16
N LEU A 67 -42.10 -6.41 -3.61
CA LEU A 67 -42.28 -7.76 -4.16
C LEU A 67 -41.09 -8.61 -4.65
N GLU A 68 -39.85 -8.16 -4.59
CA GLU A 68 -38.69 -9.07 -4.73
C GLU A 68 -37.77 -8.99 -3.52
N ASP A 69 -38.00 -9.89 -2.56
CA ASP A 69 -37.28 -10.03 -1.29
C ASP A 69 -35.94 -10.76 -1.50
N SER A 70 -35.11 -10.27 -2.42
CA SER A 70 -33.80 -10.87 -2.69
C SER A 70 -32.70 -9.99 -2.10
N ASP A 71 -32.07 -10.46 -1.02
CA ASP A 71 -30.84 -9.90 -0.45
C ASP A 71 -29.70 -9.77 -1.50
N GLU A 72 -29.86 -10.33 -2.70
CA GLU A 72 -28.91 -10.25 -3.82
C GLU A 72 -28.68 -8.83 -4.34
N ILE A 73 -29.67 -7.93 -4.32
CA ILE A 73 -29.47 -6.55 -4.80
C ILE A 73 -28.40 -5.82 -3.97
N TYR A 74 -28.36 -6.09 -2.66
CA TYR A 74 -27.38 -5.53 -1.74
C TYR A 74 -25.99 -6.16 -1.88
N LYS A 75 -25.85 -7.23 -2.67
CA LYS A 75 -24.56 -7.88 -2.98
C LYS A 75 -23.94 -7.37 -4.28
N GLN A 76 -24.68 -6.60 -5.07
CA GLN A 76 -24.28 -6.10 -6.39
C GLN A 76 -24.02 -4.59 -6.40
N TYR A 77 -23.94 -3.95 -5.23
CA TYR A 77 -23.62 -2.53 -5.17
C TYR A 77 -22.21 -2.24 -5.71
N TRP A 78 -22.01 -1.02 -6.19
CA TRP A 78 -20.70 -0.47 -6.51
C TRP A 78 -20.59 0.97 -6.03
N LEU A 79 -19.35 1.42 -5.82
CA LEU A 79 -19.09 2.74 -5.27
C LEU A 79 -18.50 3.65 -6.34
N SER A 80 -18.82 4.93 -6.27
CA SER A 80 -18.27 5.94 -7.17
C SER A 80 -17.96 7.25 -6.45
N HIS A 81 -17.00 7.98 -7.00
CA HIS A 81 -16.70 9.35 -6.61
C HIS A 81 -16.71 10.24 -7.85
N ASN A 82 -17.55 11.28 -7.88
CA ASN A 82 -17.74 12.16 -9.04
C ASN A 82 -17.97 11.38 -10.35
N GLY A 83 -18.79 10.33 -10.30
CA GLY A 83 -19.10 9.47 -11.45
C GLY A 83 -18.01 8.45 -11.83
N ILE A 84 -16.85 8.46 -11.16
CA ILE A 84 -15.77 7.50 -11.40
C ILE A 84 -16.00 6.25 -10.55
N PRO A 85 -16.13 5.04 -11.14
CA PRO A 85 -16.23 3.79 -10.39
C PRO A 85 -14.95 3.50 -9.58
N LEU A 86 -15.13 3.14 -8.31
CA LEU A 86 -14.02 2.86 -7.39
C LEU A 86 -13.70 1.37 -7.35
N LYS A 87 -12.45 1.03 -7.63
CA LYS A 87 -11.93 -0.34 -7.57
C LYS A 87 -11.92 -0.84 -6.13
N TRP A 88 -12.88 -1.70 -5.78
CA TRP A 88 -13.07 -2.18 -4.40
C TRP A 88 -11.86 -2.90 -3.80
N HIS A 89 -11.00 -3.47 -4.66
CA HIS A 89 -9.78 -4.20 -4.30
C HIS A 89 -8.57 -3.27 -4.10
N TYR A 90 -8.73 -1.95 -4.19
CA TYR A 90 -7.69 -1.00 -3.76
C TYR A 90 -8.00 -0.53 -2.33
N PRO A 91 -6.98 -0.35 -1.47
CA PRO A 91 -7.21 0.18 -0.12
C PRO A 91 -7.89 1.56 -0.17
N VAL A 92 -8.74 1.84 0.81
CA VAL A 92 -9.54 3.08 0.86
C VAL A 92 -8.65 4.32 0.81
N GLY A 93 -7.51 4.31 1.49
CA GLY A 93 -6.53 5.39 1.47
C GLY A 93 -5.91 5.63 0.11
N VAL A 94 -5.63 4.55 -0.65
CA VAL A 94 -5.09 4.65 -2.02
C VAL A 94 -6.14 5.27 -2.95
N LEU A 95 -7.40 4.82 -2.85
CA LEU A 95 -8.50 5.39 -3.61
C LEU A 95 -8.71 6.88 -3.28
N PHE A 96 -8.64 7.25 -2.01
CA PHE A 96 -8.73 8.66 -1.60
C PHE A 96 -7.58 9.48 -2.18
N ASP A 97 -6.33 9.02 -2.05
CA ASP A 97 -5.17 9.74 -2.56
C ASP A 97 -5.20 9.88 -4.10
N LEU A 98 -5.79 8.89 -4.80
CA LEU A 98 -6.00 8.90 -6.26
C LEU A 98 -7.07 9.89 -6.71
N TYR A 99 -8.23 9.93 -6.07
CA TYR A 99 -9.42 10.59 -6.63
C TYR A 99 -9.88 11.82 -5.84
N SER A 100 -9.40 12.04 -4.63
CA SER A 100 -9.84 13.17 -3.79
C SER A 100 -9.13 14.47 -4.17
N SER A 101 -9.88 15.56 -4.29
CA SER A 101 -9.33 16.91 -4.25
C SER A 101 -8.98 17.29 -2.80
N SER A 102 -7.80 17.84 -2.54
CA SER A 102 -7.32 18.23 -1.20
C SER A 102 -8.22 19.21 -0.44
N SER A 103 -9.21 19.81 -1.09
CA SER A 103 -10.02 20.92 -0.57
C SER A 103 -11.44 20.56 -0.10
N LYS A 104 -11.90 19.30 -0.23
CA LYS A 104 -13.29 18.93 0.12
C LYS A 104 -13.36 17.66 0.96
N LEU A 105 -13.48 17.85 2.28
CA LEU A 105 -13.84 16.81 3.24
C LEU A 105 -15.21 17.13 3.85
N PRO A 106 -15.99 16.12 4.29
CA PRO A 106 -15.74 14.67 4.16
C PRO A 106 -15.75 14.18 2.71
N TRP A 107 -15.09 13.05 2.44
CA TRP A 107 -15.02 12.48 1.10
C TRP A 107 -16.38 11.91 0.71
N GLU A 108 -16.99 12.45 -0.34
CA GLU A 108 -18.32 12.01 -0.79
C GLU A 108 -18.23 10.79 -1.71
N ILE A 109 -18.95 9.73 -1.36
CA ILE A 109 -19.04 8.47 -2.08
C ILE A 109 -20.50 8.18 -2.40
N ALA A 110 -20.79 7.96 -3.68
CA ALA A 110 -22.08 7.48 -4.13
C ALA A 110 -22.12 5.94 -4.11
N ILE A 111 -23.22 5.38 -3.60
CA ILE A 111 -23.53 3.95 -3.61
C ILE A 111 -24.56 3.71 -4.70
N ASN A 112 -24.16 2.95 -5.71
CA ASN A 112 -25.00 2.58 -6.84
C ASN A 112 -25.43 1.12 -6.71
N PHE A 113 -26.67 0.82 -7.05
CA PHE A 113 -27.27 -0.51 -7.03
C PHE A 113 -27.69 -1.00 -8.44
N LYS A 114 -27.68 -0.11 -9.43
CA LYS A 114 -27.96 -0.41 -10.84
C LYS A 114 -26.68 -0.31 -11.68
N ASP A 115 -26.73 -0.85 -12.90
CA ASP A 115 -25.71 -0.67 -13.94
C ASP A 115 -24.26 -0.90 -13.48
N TYR A 116 -23.99 -2.10 -12.93
CA TYR A 116 -22.65 -2.44 -12.47
C TYR A 116 -21.61 -2.35 -13.61
N PRO A 117 -20.53 -1.57 -13.47
CA PRO A 117 -19.55 -1.38 -14.54
C PRO A 117 -18.57 -2.57 -14.60
N SER A 118 -19.04 -3.69 -15.14
CA SER A 118 -18.28 -4.96 -15.25
C SER A 118 -17.03 -4.90 -16.13
N ASP A 119 -16.93 -3.89 -16.99
CA ASP A 119 -15.77 -3.60 -17.83
C ASP A 119 -14.63 -2.92 -17.06
N LEU A 120 -14.95 -2.26 -15.93
CA LEU A 120 -14.00 -1.51 -15.11
C LEU A 120 -13.73 -2.14 -13.73
N LEU A 121 -14.73 -2.82 -13.17
CA LEU A 121 -14.67 -3.41 -11.83
C LEU A 121 -14.67 -4.94 -11.89
N LEU A 122 -13.93 -5.57 -10.97
CA LEU A 122 -13.97 -7.02 -10.79
C LEU A 122 -15.40 -7.46 -10.44
N ALA A 123 -15.85 -8.57 -11.00
CA ALA A 123 -17.23 -9.02 -10.93
C ALA A 123 -17.74 -9.20 -9.48
N PRO A 124 -19.04 -8.95 -9.22
CA PRO A 124 -19.68 -9.25 -7.94
C PRO A 124 -19.78 -10.78 -7.70
N PRO A 125 -20.03 -11.22 -6.45
CA PRO A 125 -20.33 -10.41 -5.26
C PRO A 125 -19.09 -9.78 -4.62
N VAL A 126 -19.22 -8.49 -4.32
CA VAL A 126 -18.21 -7.74 -3.56
C VAL A 126 -18.49 -7.94 -2.07
N ASN A 127 -18.06 -9.08 -1.55
CA ASN A 127 -18.32 -9.49 -0.17
C ASN A 127 -17.01 -9.65 0.63
N ARG A 128 -17.16 -9.92 1.93
CA ARG A 128 -16.04 -10.11 2.85
C ARG A 128 -15.08 -11.22 2.39
N ALA A 129 -15.59 -12.37 1.96
CA ALA A 129 -14.75 -13.49 1.52
C ALA A 129 -13.92 -13.12 0.27
N SER A 130 -14.49 -12.35 -0.66
CA SER A 130 -13.78 -11.82 -1.84
C SER A 130 -12.62 -10.90 -1.43
N VAL A 131 -12.83 -10.03 -0.43
CA VAL A 131 -11.76 -9.17 0.12
C VAL A 131 -10.69 -10.00 0.83
N GLU A 132 -11.08 -10.97 1.65
CA GLU A 132 -10.15 -11.84 2.36
C GLU A 132 -9.27 -12.64 1.38
N ALA A 133 -9.87 -13.20 0.32
CA ALA A 133 -9.14 -13.92 -0.73
C ALA A 133 -8.17 -13.00 -1.49
N PHE A 134 -8.61 -11.80 -1.87
CA PHE A 134 -7.75 -10.81 -2.53
C PHE A 134 -6.60 -10.35 -1.64
N PHE A 135 -6.88 -10.09 -0.36
CA PHE A 135 -5.89 -9.71 0.64
C PHE A 135 -4.82 -10.79 0.78
N VAL A 136 -5.21 -12.06 0.94
CA VAL A 136 -4.26 -13.18 1.04
C VAL A 136 -3.43 -13.34 -0.23
N ALA A 137 -4.04 -13.20 -1.41
CA ALA A 137 -3.32 -13.27 -2.68
C ALA A 137 -2.24 -12.18 -2.78
N THR A 138 -2.59 -10.95 -2.43
CA THR A 138 -1.65 -9.81 -2.45
C THR A 138 -0.55 -9.97 -1.39
N LEU A 139 -0.89 -10.43 -0.19
CA LEU A 139 0.07 -10.71 0.86
C LEU A 139 1.09 -11.78 0.44
N LYS A 140 0.63 -12.89 -0.18
CA LYS A 140 1.49 -13.94 -0.72
C LYS A 140 2.41 -13.42 -1.82
N GLU A 141 1.90 -12.55 -2.70
CA GLU A 141 2.70 -11.91 -3.74
C GLU A 141 3.83 -11.06 -3.13
N ALA A 142 3.51 -10.22 -2.13
CA ALA A 142 4.51 -9.42 -1.43
C ALA A 142 5.57 -10.29 -0.74
N ASP A 143 5.13 -11.36 -0.07
CA ASP A 143 5.99 -12.30 0.62
C ASP A 143 6.92 -13.05 -0.36
N GLN A 144 6.41 -13.43 -1.52
CA GLN A 144 7.20 -14.00 -2.61
C GLN A 144 8.28 -13.01 -3.09
N LEU A 145 7.95 -11.72 -3.25
CA LEU A 145 8.93 -10.70 -3.63
C LEU A 145 10.02 -10.52 -2.58
N LYS A 146 9.64 -10.56 -1.29
CA LYS A 146 10.55 -10.33 -0.18
C LYS A 146 11.47 -11.51 0.12
N HIS A 147 10.96 -12.74 0.08
CA HIS A 147 11.66 -13.90 0.65
C HIS A 147 11.91 -15.06 -0.32
N SER A 148 11.39 -15.03 -1.56
CA SER A 148 11.75 -16.06 -2.52
C SER A 148 13.22 -15.92 -2.93
N GLY A 149 14.05 -16.96 -2.92
CA GLY A 149 15.45 -16.84 -3.38
C GLY A 149 16.42 -17.85 -2.78
N ARG A 150 17.63 -17.92 -3.35
CA ARG A 150 18.68 -18.83 -2.86
C ARG A 150 19.35 -18.22 -1.63
N GLY A 151 19.11 -18.79 -0.45
CA GLY A 151 19.78 -18.42 0.79
C GLY A 151 18.87 -18.00 1.95
N GLY A 152 17.57 -17.83 1.72
CA GLY A 152 16.57 -17.57 2.78
C GLY A 152 15.69 -18.80 3.06
N SER A 153 14.86 -18.74 4.10
CA SER A 153 13.90 -19.80 4.47
C SER A 153 12.74 -19.95 3.46
N GLY A 154 12.60 -19.03 2.51
CA GLY A 154 11.47 -18.98 1.58
C GLY A 154 10.33 -18.08 2.09
N PRO A 155 9.20 -18.05 1.37
CA PRO A 155 8.01 -17.28 1.75
C PRO A 155 7.51 -17.64 3.15
N VAL A 156 7.36 -16.64 4.02
CA VAL A 156 6.91 -16.78 5.41
C VAL A 156 5.46 -17.28 5.49
N PHE A 157 4.62 -16.94 4.51
CA PHE A 157 3.21 -17.28 4.52
C PHE A 157 2.96 -18.78 4.55
N ASP A 158 3.78 -19.56 3.86
CA ASP A 158 3.59 -21.01 3.79
C ASP A 158 4.03 -21.70 5.09
N ASP A 159 4.98 -21.11 5.82
CA ASP A 159 5.52 -21.63 7.09
C ASP A 159 4.63 -21.34 8.32
N ILE A 160 3.81 -20.27 8.28
CA ILE A 160 2.91 -19.95 9.41
C ILE A 160 1.71 -20.90 9.49
N GLN A 161 1.27 -21.18 10.71
CA GLN A 161 0.20 -22.14 10.98
C GLN A 161 -1.18 -21.63 10.51
N SER A 162 -2.12 -22.55 10.25
CA SER A 162 -3.48 -22.20 9.84
C SER A 162 -4.20 -21.29 10.85
N GLU A 163 -3.94 -21.43 12.14
CA GLU A 163 -4.52 -20.56 13.17
C GLU A 163 -3.90 -19.16 13.15
N GLU A 164 -2.60 -19.06 12.89
CA GLU A 164 -1.93 -17.77 12.71
C GLU A 164 -2.40 -17.03 11.45
N LYS A 165 -2.70 -17.76 10.37
CA LYS A 165 -3.32 -17.20 9.16
C LYS A 165 -4.70 -16.59 9.46
N LYS A 166 -5.53 -17.28 10.24
CA LYS A 166 -6.83 -16.74 10.70
C LYS A 166 -6.66 -15.56 11.64
N GLN A 167 -5.68 -15.61 12.54
CA GLN A 167 -5.37 -14.52 13.45
C GLN A 167 -4.97 -13.26 12.69
N LEU A 168 -4.08 -13.38 11.71
CA LEU A 168 -3.66 -12.28 10.84
C LEU A 168 -4.86 -11.66 10.13
N LEU A 169 -5.74 -12.48 9.53
CA LEU A 169 -6.93 -12.02 8.84
C LEU A 169 -7.95 -11.37 9.77
N THR A 170 -8.11 -11.90 10.98
CA THR A 170 -8.97 -11.35 12.03
C THR A 170 -8.45 -9.99 12.49
N GLY A 171 -7.13 -9.87 12.73
CA GLY A 171 -6.49 -8.61 13.09
C GLY A 171 -6.70 -7.53 12.04
N PHE A 172 -6.52 -7.89 10.76
CA PHE A 172 -6.80 -7.01 9.63
C PHE A 172 -8.26 -6.56 9.59
N THR A 173 -9.20 -7.52 9.53
CA THR A 173 -10.62 -7.22 9.30
C THR A 173 -11.35 -6.60 10.49
N GLN A 174 -10.86 -6.83 11.71
CA GLN A 174 -11.38 -6.20 12.94
C GLN A 174 -10.62 -4.94 13.32
N HIS A 175 -9.64 -4.52 12.52
CA HIS A 175 -8.82 -3.35 12.77
C HIS A 175 -8.02 -3.41 14.10
N SER A 176 -7.61 -4.61 14.52
CA SER A 176 -6.79 -4.85 15.70
C SER A 176 -5.30 -4.90 15.34
N PHE A 177 -4.57 -3.84 15.71
CA PHE A 177 -3.14 -3.69 15.42
C PHE A 177 -2.31 -4.83 16.03
N ASP A 178 -2.47 -5.09 17.33
CA ASP A 178 -1.64 -6.06 18.05
C ASP A 178 -1.83 -7.47 17.51
N LEU A 179 -3.08 -7.83 17.18
CA LEU A 179 -3.43 -9.14 16.64
C LEU A 179 -2.82 -9.36 15.25
N PHE A 180 -2.78 -8.31 14.43
CA PHE A 180 -2.18 -8.33 13.11
C PHE A 180 -0.66 -8.35 13.18
N TRP A 181 -0.05 -7.39 13.90
CA TRP A 181 1.40 -7.21 13.96
C TRP A 181 2.13 -8.28 14.76
N SER A 182 1.45 -9.02 15.66
CA SER A 182 2.04 -10.20 16.30
C SER A 182 2.51 -11.25 15.29
N ILE A 183 1.86 -11.33 14.11
CA ILE A 183 2.22 -12.23 13.01
C ILE A 183 2.93 -11.45 11.88
N ASN A 184 2.42 -10.28 11.48
CA ASN A 184 2.95 -9.51 10.35
C ASN A 184 4.44 -9.15 10.48
N LYS A 185 4.94 -8.97 11.72
CA LYS A 185 6.37 -8.71 11.97
C LYS A 185 7.31 -9.76 11.38
N ARG A 186 6.87 -11.02 11.24
CA ARG A 186 7.67 -12.08 10.60
C ARG A 186 7.90 -11.81 9.12
N PHE A 187 6.90 -11.24 8.44
CA PHE A 187 7.00 -10.84 7.03
C PHE A 187 7.92 -9.63 6.83
N MET A 188 8.25 -8.89 7.90
CA MET A 188 9.16 -7.74 7.83
C MET A 188 10.60 -8.10 8.17
N GLN A 189 10.92 -9.38 8.35
CA GLN A 189 12.27 -9.84 8.63
C GLN A 189 13.00 -10.20 7.34
N GLY A 190 13.94 -9.35 6.92
CA GLY A 190 14.82 -9.65 5.80
C GLY A 190 15.77 -10.84 6.04
N ALA A 191 16.32 -11.37 4.95
CA ALA A 191 17.39 -12.37 5.01
C ALA A 191 18.77 -11.69 5.06
N PRO A 192 19.79 -12.30 5.69
CA PRO A 192 21.15 -11.79 5.64
C PRO A 192 21.62 -11.61 4.20
N ILE A 193 22.21 -10.46 3.88
CA ILE A 193 22.75 -10.20 2.55
C ILE A 193 24.02 -11.05 2.37
N GLN A 194 23.97 -12.01 1.44
CA GLN A 194 25.15 -12.82 1.10
C GLN A 194 26.16 -11.98 0.32
N TYR A 195 27.37 -11.80 0.85
CA TYR A 195 28.47 -11.25 0.06
C TYR A 195 29.00 -12.26 -0.93
N LYS A 196 29.09 -11.84 -2.18
CA LYS A 196 30.17 -12.32 -3.03
C LYS A 196 31.34 -11.38 -2.81
N ALA A 197 32.38 -11.87 -2.14
CA ALA A 197 33.67 -11.18 -2.15
C ALA A 197 34.06 -10.99 -3.63
N VAL A 198 34.21 -9.73 -4.05
CA VAL A 198 34.93 -9.46 -5.29
C VAL A 198 36.34 -9.94 -5.02
N ALA A 199 36.78 -10.97 -5.75
CA ALA A 199 38.14 -11.48 -5.64
C ALA A 199 39.09 -10.34 -6.00
N SER A 200 39.65 -9.69 -4.98
CA SER A 200 40.81 -8.82 -5.15
C SER A 200 42.02 -9.74 -5.29
N ASP A 201 42.32 -10.13 -6.52
CA ASP A 201 43.68 -10.50 -6.88
C ASP A 201 44.57 -9.29 -6.64
N ASN A 202 45.25 -9.25 -5.49
CA ASN A 202 46.66 -8.88 -5.36
C ASN A 202 47.10 -8.77 -3.87
N ALA A 203 47.78 -9.83 -3.44
CA ALA A 203 49.11 -9.85 -2.82
C ALA A 203 49.42 -9.14 -1.47
N ASN A 204 50.10 -9.95 -0.65
CA ASN A 204 51.23 -9.64 0.24
C ASN A 204 50.96 -9.31 1.73
N THR A 205 51.15 -10.37 2.51
CA THR A 205 51.95 -10.46 3.75
C THR A 205 52.74 -9.21 4.14
N LEU A 206 52.57 -8.75 5.39
CA LEU A 206 53.65 -8.30 6.29
C LEU A 206 53.13 -8.17 7.74
N LYS A 207 54.09 -8.22 8.67
CA LYS A 207 53.99 -8.67 10.06
C LYS A 207 53.60 -7.57 11.06
N ASP A 208 52.88 -8.02 12.08
CA ASP A 208 52.99 -7.78 13.54
C ASP A 208 53.78 -6.58 14.09
N GLY A 209 53.15 -5.85 15.03
CA GLY A 209 53.76 -4.83 15.86
C GLY A 209 52.75 -4.09 16.76
N ASP A 210 52.81 -4.36 18.07
CA ASP A 210 52.03 -3.78 19.17
C ASP A 210 52.01 -2.24 19.24
N LYS A 211 50.87 -1.66 19.65
CA LYS A 211 50.76 -0.80 20.85
C LYS A 211 49.31 -0.37 21.14
N GLU A 212 48.98 -0.41 22.42
CA GLU A 212 47.74 0.09 23.04
C GLU A 212 47.51 1.57 22.76
N ASP A 213 46.26 1.95 22.43
CA ASP A 213 45.66 3.15 23.00
C ASP A 213 44.13 3.00 23.05
N ARG A 214 43.59 3.04 24.27
CA ARG A 214 42.16 3.05 24.55
C ARG A 214 41.62 4.45 24.28
N GLN A 215 40.98 4.63 23.14
CA GLN A 215 40.04 5.73 22.94
C GLN A 215 38.72 5.18 22.41
N CYS A 216 37.68 5.29 23.26
CA CYS A 216 36.30 4.99 22.90
C CYS A 216 35.87 6.00 21.84
N THR A 217 35.97 5.60 20.57
CA THR A 217 35.55 6.40 19.43
C THR A 217 34.03 6.31 19.34
N GLN A 218 33.36 7.45 19.50
CA GLN A 218 31.92 7.58 19.25
C GLN A 218 31.68 7.32 17.76
N ILE A 219 31.08 6.17 17.45
CA ILE A 219 30.70 5.79 16.08
C ILE A 219 29.53 6.66 15.66
N VAL A 220 29.81 7.59 14.74
CA VAL A 220 28.81 8.38 14.03
C VAL A 220 28.00 7.41 13.16
N THR A 221 26.68 7.61 13.13
CA THR A 221 25.66 6.69 12.58
C THR A 221 25.81 6.29 11.11
N GLU A 222 26.56 7.06 10.31
CA GLU A 222 26.82 6.74 8.89
C GLU A 222 27.78 5.56 8.71
N ASP A 223 28.72 5.38 9.63
CA ASP A 223 29.76 4.34 9.54
C ASP A 223 29.21 2.95 9.90
N ALA A 224 28.18 2.90 10.73
CA ALA A 224 27.54 1.65 11.14
C ALA A 224 26.79 0.98 9.98
N ALA A 225 26.09 1.73 9.13
CA ALA A 225 25.38 1.16 7.98
C ALA A 225 26.38 0.62 6.94
N ALA A 226 27.44 1.37 6.64
CA ALA A 226 28.52 0.92 5.76
C ALA A 226 29.27 -0.30 6.33
N LEU A 227 29.57 -0.30 7.63
CA LEU A 227 30.19 -1.42 8.32
C LEU A 227 29.29 -2.66 8.33
N MET A 228 28.00 -2.51 8.66
CA MET A 228 26.98 -3.58 8.60
C MET A 228 26.81 -4.10 7.15
N THR A 229 26.98 -3.21 6.17
CA THR A 229 27.05 -3.48 4.72
C THR A 229 28.38 -4.09 4.29
N SER A 230 29.44 -4.07 5.09
CA SER A 230 30.70 -4.79 4.81
C SER A 230 30.84 -6.14 5.54
N ILE A 231 30.17 -6.32 6.70
CA ILE A 231 30.30 -7.52 7.56
C ILE A 231 29.14 -8.52 7.46
N GLY A 232 28.04 -8.17 6.79
CA GLY A 232 27.01 -9.13 6.35
C GLY A 232 25.87 -9.24 7.32
N ALA A 233 25.84 -8.27 8.22
CA ALA A 233 24.89 -8.15 9.29
C ALA A 233 23.60 -7.45 8.84
N MET A 234 23.57 -6.84 7.64
CA MET A 234 22.32 -6.30 7.09
C MET A 234 21.40 -7.44 6.64
N LYS A 235 20.20 -7.42 7.20
CA LYS A 235 19.06 -8.22 6.74
C LYS A 235 18.20 -7.36 5.84
N ALA A 236 17.83 -7.88 4.68
CA ALA A 236 17.01 -7.15 3.73
C ALA A 236 16.05 -8.07 2.99
N PHE A 237 15.03 -7.47 2.40
CA PHE A 237 14.20 -8.17 1.44
C PHE A 237 15.01 -8.49 0.18
N ARG A 238 14.54 -9.45 -0.61
CA ARG A 238 15.10 -9.65 -1.95
C ARG A 238 14.67 -8.53 -2.90
N HIS A 239 13.38 -8.20 -2.87
CA HIS A 239 12.82 -7.05 -3.58
C HIS A 239 11.79 -6.33 -2.72
N CYS A 240 11.67 -5.02 -2.96
CA CYS A 240 10.70 -4.14 -2.34
C CYS A 240 9.33 -4.27 -3.04
N PRO A 241 8.25 -4.71 -2.33
CA PRO A 241 6.90 -4.77 -2.90
C PRO A 241 6.30 -3.37 -3.02
N ILE A 242 6.41 -2.76 -4.19
CA ILE A 242 5.99 -1.38 -4.44
C ILE A 242 5.11 -1.31 -5.69
N ARG A 243 4.01 -0.56 -5.60
CA ARG A 243 3.09 -0.28 -6.72
C ARG A 243 2.93 1.21 -6.92
N LEU A 244 3.07 1.69 -8.16
CA LEU A 244 2.85 3.08 -8.54
C LEU A 244 1.54 3.24 -9.30
N TYR A 245 0.68 4.11 -8.81
CA TYR A 245 -0.61 4.46 -9.38
C TYR A 245 -0.60 5.90 -9.87
N PHE A 246 -1.34 6.20 -10.93
CA PHE A 246 -1.50 7.56 -11.45
C PHE A 246 -2.91 8.06 -11.17
N SER A 247 -3.00 9.21 -10.49
CA SER A 247 -4.26 9.92 -10.32
C SER A 247 -4.76 10.44 -11.66
N PRO A 248 -6.03 10.24 -12.03
CA PRO A 248 -6.59 10.82 -13.25
C PRO A 248 -6.79 12.33 -13.16
N LEU A 249 -6.70 12.91 -11.95
CA LEU A 249 -6.95 14.33 -11.74
C LEU A 249 -5.83 15.17 -12.38
N ASN A 250 -6.21 16.27 -13.01
CA ASN A 250 -5.32 17.23 -13.68
C ASN A 250 -4.48 16.63 -14.83
N LEU A 251 -4.70 15.38 -15.22
CA LEU A 251 -4.08 14.80 -16.41
C LEU A 251 -4.82 15.26 -17.66
N ASN A 252 -4.14 16.04 -18.50
CA ASN A 252 -4.65 16.49 -19.81
C ASN A 252 -4.65 15.38 -20.88
N THR A 253 -4.15 14.20 -20.53
CA THR A 253 -3.99 13.04 -21.41
C THR A 253 -4.50 11.78 -20.71
N VAL A 254 -4.67 10.70 -21.47
CA VAL A 254 -4.96 9.37 -20.90
C VAL A 254 -3.88 9.01 -19.88
N SER A 255 -4.30 8.42 -18.75
CA SER A 255 -3.38 7.90 -17.71
C SER A 255 -2.29 7.03 -18.33
N PRO A 256 -1.02 7.12 -17.87
CA PRO A 256 0.08 6.31 -18.38
C PRO A 256 -0.20 4.81 -18.35
N THR A 257 -1.02 4.36 -17.39
CA THR A 257 -1.46 2.97 -17.28
C THR A 257 -2.93 2.86 -16.84
N LYS A 258 -3.57 1.72 -17.13
CA LYS A 258 -4.94 1.41 -16.68
C LYS A 258 -5.01 0.96 -15.20
N GLY A 259 -3.87 0.74 -14.55
CA GLY A 259 -3.77 0.16 -13.22
C GLY A 259 -2.58 0.73 -12.46
N PHE A 260 -1.67 -0.14 -12.04
CA PHE A 260 -0.41 0.25 -11.42
C PHE A 260 0.78 -0.24 -12.22
N ILE A 261 1.94 0.37 -11.97
CA ILE A 261 3.24 -0.09 -12.41
C ILE A 261 3.90 -0.84 -11.26
N GLN A 262 4.46 -2.00 -11.57
CA GLN A 262 5.24 -2.81 -10.65
C GLN A 262 6.38 -3.47 -11.42
N THR A 263 7.59 -3.41 -10.85
CA THR A 263 8.80 -4.07 -11.36
C THR A 263 9.60 -4.58 -10.17
N LEU A 264 10.61 -5.41 -10.42
CA LEU A 264 11.55 -5.80 -9.39
C LEU A 264 12.39 -4.58 -8.97
N ILE A 265 12.34 -4.26 -7.68
CA ILE A 265 13.09 -3.16 -7.08
C ILE A 265 13.99 -3.77 -5.99
N PRO A 266 15.32 -3.78 -6.17
CA PRO A 266 16.23 -4.23 -5.12
C PRO A 266 16.28 -3.18 -3.98
N PRO A 267 16.42 -3.59 -2.71
CA PRO A 267 16.52 -2.65 -1.59
C PRO A 267 17.86 -1.90 -1.53
N PHE A 268 18.85 -2.30 -2.33
CA PHE A 268 20.16 -1.68 -2.42
C PHE A 268 20.57 -1.54 -3.88
N ASN A 269 21.29 -0.47 -4.17
CA ASN A 269 21.89 -0.22 -5.47
C ASN A 269 22.96 -1.28 -5.79
N GLU A 270 22.94 -1.81 -7.02
CA GLU A 270 23.85 -2.91 -7.39
C GLU A 270 25.31 -2.46 -7.52
N SER A 271 25.53 -1.20 -7.93
CA SER A 271 26.84 -0.63 -8.24
C SER A 271 27.67 -0.30 -7.00
N ASP A 272 27.05 0.32 -6.00
CA ASP A 272 27.75 0.88 -4.82
C ASP A 272 27.26 0.29 -3.49
N ARG A 273 26.23 -0.57 -3.52
CA ARG A 273 25.64 -1.22 -2.34
C ARG A 273 25.01 -0.25 -1.34
N THR A 274 24.76 0.99 -1.73
CA THR A 274 24.01 1.93 -0.90
C THR A 274 22.52 1.54 -0.86
N PRO A 275 21.78 1.86 0.22
CA PRO A 275 20.33 1.65 0.26
C PRO A 275 19.66 2.37 -0.91
N ALA A 276 18.80 1.66 -1.65
CA ALA A 276 18.00 2.28 -2.70
C ALA A 276 17.05 3.30 -2.06
N THR A 277 17.02 4.50 -2.61
CA THR A 277 16.21 5.62 -2.09
C THR A 277 14.84 5.67 -2.77
N PHE A 278 13.93 6.49 -2.24
CA PHE A 278 12.64 6.76 -2.88
C PHE A 278 12.81 7.35 -4.28
N SER A 279 13.81 8.21 -4.49
CA SER A 279 14.15 8.73 -5.82
C SER A 279 14.53 7.60 -6.80
N ASP A 280 15.36 6.65 -6.36
CA ASP A 280 15.79 5.52 -7.20
C ASP A 280 14.60 4.62 -7.57
N VAL A 281 13.69 4.41 -6.61
CA VAL A 281 12.42 3.69 -6.80
C VAL A 281 11.57 4.35 -7.88
N ILE A 282 11.35 5.67 -7.79
CA ILE A 282 10.54 6.41 -8.76
C ILE A 282 11.16 6.33 -10.15
N ASN A 283 12.46 6.57 -10.28
CA ASN A 283 13.16 6.47 -11.57
C ASN A 283 13.00 5.08 -12.19
N THR A 284 13.22 4.03 -11.40
CA THR A 284 13.07 2.62 -11.85
C THR A 284 11.65 2.32 -12.33
N LEU A 285 10.62 2.88 -11.69
CA LEU A 285 9.23 2.70 -12.08
C LEU A 285 8.87 3.50 -13.33
N PHE A 286 9.39 4.73 -13.48
CA PHE A 286 9.16 5.58 -14.65
C PHE A 286 9.84 5.03 -15.90
N ASP A 287 10.99 4.37 -15.78
CA ASP A 287 11.66 3.68 -16.89
C ASP A 287 10.81 2.58 -17.53
N ARG A 288 9.77 2.09 -16.82
CA ARG A 288 8.80 1.11 -17.34
C ARG A 288 7.65 1.76 -18.10
N ILE A 289 7.47 3.08 -18.02
CA ILE A 289 6.43 3.81 -18.74
C ILE A 289 6.82 3.89 -20.21
N ARG A 290 6.00 3.30 -21.09
CA ARG A 290 6.25 3.32 -22.54
C ARG A 290 6.06 4.70 -23.16
N ALA A 291 5.17 5.51 -22.59
CA ALA A 291 4.92 6.87 -23.04
C ALA A 291 6.04 7.79 -22.54
N LYS A 292 6.96 8.16 -23.43
CA LYS A 292 8.14 8.99 -23.11
C LYS A 292 7.84 10.45 -22.72
N ASN A 293 6.57 10.81 -22.56
CA ASN A 293 6.11 12.17 -22.29
C ASN A 293 5.75 12.37 -20.81
N PHE A 294 6.06 11.41 -19.94
CA PHE A 294 5.80 11.52 -18.52
C PHE A 294 7.12 11.52 -17.78
N HIS A 295 7.39 12.60 -17.06
CA HIS A 295 8.59 12.76 -16.27
C HIS A 295 8.27 12.88 -14.78
N PRO A 296 9.08 12.28 -13.88
CA PRO A 296 8.81 12.29 -12.45
C PRO A 296 8.57 13.68 -11.84
N GLU A 297 9.28 14.69 -12.33
CA GLU A 297 9.20 16.08 -11.85
C GLU A 297 7.81 16.72 -12.03
N GLU A 298 7.02 16.24 -12.99
CA GLU A 298 5.64 16.70 -13.22
C GLU A 298 4.68 16.23 -12.12
N PHE A 299 5.12 15.34 -11.24
CA PHE A 299 4.27 14.69 -10.26
C PHE A 299 4.70 14.99 -8.81
N VAL A 300 3.72 14.90 -7.93
CA VAL A 300 3.86 14.77 -6.48
C VAL A 300 3.50 13.33 -6.13
N PHE A 301 4.36 12.67 -5.36
CA PHE A 301 4.18 11.28 -4.98
C PHE A 301 3.74 11.18 -3.53
N LYS A 302 2.66 10.42 -3.29
CA LYS A 302 2.09 10.23 -1.96
C LYS A 302 2.04 8.77 -1.55
N VAL A 303 2.30 8.51 -0.28
CA VAL A 303 2.06 7.23 0.39
C VAL A 303 1.30 7.52 1.68
N HIS A 304 0.15 6.88 1.91
CA HIS A 304 -0.75 7.19 3.04
C HIS A 304 -1.15 8.68 3.14
N GLY A 305 -1.26 9.36 2.01
CA GLY A 305 -1.60 10.78 1.92
C GLY A 305 -0.48 11.77 2.23
N VAL A 306 0.74 11.30 2.52
CA VAL A 306 1.91 12.15 2.78
C VAL A 306 2.93 12.10 1.65
N GLU A 307 3.62 13.21 1.40
CA GLU A 307 4.73 13.28 0.45
C GLU A 307 5.98 12.66 1.07
N ILE A 308 6.71 11.88 0.27
CA ILE A 308 7.87 11.13 0.73
C ILE A 308 9.15 11.86 0.33
N PRO A 309 10.07 12.13 1.28
CA PRO A 309 11.38 12.69 0.96
C PRO A 309 12.15 11.79 -0.02
N PRO A 310 12.77 12.34 -1.08
CA PRO A 310 13.48 11.57 -2.10
C PRO A 310 14.56 10.61 -1.56
N GLU A 311 15.19 10.98 -0.45
CA GLU A 311 16.26 10.23 0.22
C GLU A 311 15.76 9.06 1.09
N THR A 312 14.45 8.91 1.27
CA THR A 312 13.88 7.88 2.16
C THR A 312 14.27 6.48 1.68
N PRO A 313 14.89 5.61 2.51
CA PRO A 313 15.30 4.28 2.07
C PRO A 313 14.11 3.35 1.74
N ALA A 314 14.16 2.70 0.58
CA ALA A 314 13.09 1.83 0.08
C ALA A 314 12.82 0.61 1.00
N GLN A 315 13.87 0.00 1.55
CA GLN A 315 13.75 -1.10 2.52
C GLN A 315 12.96 -0.65 3.75
N TRP A 316 13.30 0.50 4.32
CA TRP A 316 12.61 1.05 5.49
C TRP A 316 11.15 1.39 5.18
N MET A 317 10.85 1.93 3.99
CA MET A 317 9.46 2.16 3.57
C MET A 317 8.67 0.85 3.48
N CYS A 318 9.28 -0.23 2.99
CA CYS A 318 8.60 -1.53 2.91
C CYS A 318 8.33 -2.15 4.29
N GLU A 319 9.20 -1.90 5.27
CA GLU A 319 9.03 -2.38 6.64
C GLU A 319 7.95 -1.59 7.40
N TRP A 320 7.95 -0.27 7.26
CA TRP A 320 7.21 0.63 8.16
C TRP A 320 6.08 1.40 7.51
N MET A 321 6.10 1.55 6.17
CA MET A 321 5.08 2.28 5.40
C MET A 321 4.19 1.41 4.52
N ALA A 322 4.43 0.09 4.49
CA ALA A 322 3.56 -0.82 3.76
C ALA A 322 2.14 -0.85 4.34
N TYR A 323 1.16 -1.07 3.47
CA TYR A 323 -0.20 -1.41 3.87
C TYR A 323 -0.21 -2.83 4.47
N PRO A 324 -1.31 -3.26 5.13
CA PRO A 324 -1.42 -4.61 5.68
C PRO A 324 -1.23 -5.74 4.64
N ASP A 325 -1.45 -5.45 3.37
CA ASP A 325 -1.19 -6.37 2.26
C ASP A 325 0.31 -6.49 1.91
N ASN A 326 1.18 -5.84 2.68
CA ASN A 326 2.64 -5.80 2.57
C ASN A 326 3.18 -5.11 1.30
N PHE A 327 2.35 -4.31 0.61
CA PHE A 327 2.79 -3.43 -0.46
C PHE A 327 2.87 -1.97 0.01
N VAL A 328 3.85 -1.25 -0.50
CA VAL A 328 3.85 0.23 -0.48
C VAL A 328 3.13 0.71 -1.73
N HIS A 329 1.99 1.37 -1.54
CA HIS A 329 1.20 1.96 -2.62
C HIS A 329 1.55 3.43 -2.78
N ILE A 330 2.19 3.79 -3.90
CA ILE A 330 2.60 5.15 -4.25
C ILE A 330 1.58 5.74 -5.22
N VAL A 331 1.00 6.89 -4.90
CA VAL A 331 0.11 7.64 -5.79
C VAL A 331 0.84 8.85 -6.37
N ALA A 332 1.01 8.86 -7.69
CA ALA A 332 1.48 10.01 -8.45
C ALA A 332 0.30 10.93 -8.79
N ARG A 333 0.38 12.20 -8.39
CA ARG A 333 -0.56 13.26 -8.75
C ARG A 333 0.16 14.30 -9.57
N LYS A 334 -0.41 14.69 -10.71
CA LYS A 334 0.17 15.77 -11.50
C LYS A 334 0.20 17.05 -10.67
N ARG A 335 1.33 17.76 -10.68
CA ARG A 335 1.47 19.09 -10.07
C ARG A 335 0.47 20.02 -10.74
N GLU A 336 -0.17 20.85 -9.94
CA GLU A 336 -0.94 21.96 -10.49
C GLU A 336 0.07 22.97 -11.03
N ASP A 337 -0.10 23.39 -12.28
CA ASP A 337 0.65 24.52 -12.82
C ASP A 337 0.28 25.72 -11.95
N ASN A 338 1.23 26.23 -11.16
CA ASN A 338 1.02 27.51 -10.48
C ASN A 338 0.77 28.54 -11.58
N ALA A 339 -0.49 28.95 -11.75
CA ALA A 339 -0.85 30.08 -12.59
C ALA A 339 0.02 31.26 -12.14
N SER A 340 0.94 31.64 -13.02
CA SER A 340 1.96 32.68 -12.79
C SER A 340 1.31 34.05 -12.72
#